data_AF-A0A1H1DMU5-F1
#
_entry.id   AF-A0A1H1DMU5-F1
#
_cell.length_a   1.000
_cell.length_b   1.000
_cell.length_c   1.000
_cell.angle_alpha   90.00
_cell.angle_beta   90.00
_cell.angle_gamma   90.00
#
_symmetry.space_group_name_H-M   'P 1'
#
loop_
_entity.id
_entity.type
_entity.pdbx_description
1 polymer ?
#
loop_
_entity_poly.entity_id
_entity_poly.type
_entity_poly.pdbx_seq_one_letter_code
_entity_poly.pdbx_strand_id
1 'polypeptide(L)'
;METLRGIVLIVHLIGFATLFGAWAVEALGSRRITRVMSYGLLVAGIAGLALAAPWGTDHDLNYAKIAVKLVVLVVIGGLLGVGSGRQKRTSSVPAAIFWLIGAATVANVAIAVLWR
;
A
#
# COMPACT_ATOMS: atom_id res chain seq x y z
N MET A 1 -17.01 16.40 -11.01
CA MET A 1 -15.82 15.98 -10.23
C MET A 1 -15.46 14.50 -10.39
N GLU A 2 -16.31 13.70 -11.01
CA GLU A 2 -16.15 12.25 -11.08
C GLU A 2 -14.95 11.79 -11.92
N THR A 3 -14.68 12.43 -13.06
CA THR A 3 -13.50 12.15 -13.89
C THR A 3 -12.19 12.33 -13.11
N LEU A 4 -12.06 13.41 -12.34
CA LEU A 4 -10.87 13.67 -11.52
C LEU A 4 -10.71 12.60 -10.42
N ARG A 5 -11.80 12.26 -9.72
CA ARG A 5 -11.79 11.16 -8.75
C ARG A 5 -11.36 9.84 -9.39
N GLY A 6 -11.83 9.56 -10.61
CA GLY A 6 -11.43 8.39 -11.40
C GLY A 6 -9.94 8.38 -11.74
N ILE A 7 -9.38 9.54 -12.13
CA ILE A 7 -7.93 9.67 -12.37
C ILE A 7 -7.14 9.39 -11.08
N VAL A 8 -7.56 9.96 -9.94
CA VAL A 8 -6.90 9.70 -8.64
C VAL A 8 -7.00 8.21 -8.28
N LEU A 9 -8.13 7.56 -8.56
CA LEU A 9 -8.29 6.11 -8.36
C LEU A 9 -7.30 5.32 -9.21
N ILE A 10 -7.12 5.67 -10.48
CA ILE A 10 -6.13 5.03 -11.36
C ILE A 10 -4.73 5.19 -10.77
N VAL A 11 -4.37 6.39 -10.32
CA VAL A 11 -3.06 6.64 -9.67
C VAL A 11 -2.89 5.79 -8.40
N HIS A 12 -3.93 5.69 -7.56
CA HIS A 12 -3.91 4.82 -6.37
C HIS A 12 -3.66 3.36 -6.74
N LEU A 13 -4.34 2.85 -7.77
CA LEU A 13 -4.18 1.48 -8.25
C LEU A 13 -2.79 1.23 -8.83
N ILE A 14 -2.21 2.19 -9.55
CA ILE A 14 -0.83 2.09 -10.07
C ILE A 14 0.17 2.05 -8.92
N GLY A 15 0.00 2.88 -7.90
CA GLY A 15 0.84 2.86 -6.70
C GLY A 15 0.77 1.51 -5.98
N PHE A 16 -0.44 0.98 -5.82
CA PHE A 16 -0.66 -0.36 -5.26
C PHE A 16 0.01 -1.45 -6.10
N ALA A 17 -0.20 -1.45 -7.41
CA ALA A 17 0.39 -2.43 -8.32
C ALA A 17 1.93 -2.35 -8.32
N THR A 18 2.49 -1.15 -8.17
CA THR A 18 3.94 -0.94 -8.08
C THR A 18 4.50 -1.50 -6.77
N LEU A 19 3.82 -1.24 -5.63
CA LEU A 19 4.19 -1.79 -4.33
C LEU A 19 4.14 -3.33 -4.36
N PHE A 20 2.99 -3.89 -4.73
CA PHE A 20 2.77 -5.33 -4.68
C PHE A 20 3.57 -6.07 -5.76
N GLY A 21 3.66 -5.51 -6.97
CA GLY A 21 4.43 -6.08 -8.07
C GLY A 21 5.93 -6.15 -7.75
N ALA A 22 6.50 -5.08 -7.20
CA ALA A 22 7.90 -5.09 -6.76
C ALA A 22 8.14 -6.13 -5.65
N TRP A 23 7.20 -6.25 -4.71
CA TRP A 23 7.26 -7.30 -3.68
C TRP A 23 7.17 -8.71 -4.28
N ALA A 24 6.27 -8.95 -5.23
CA ALA A 24 6.09 -10.25 -5.86
C ALA A 24 7.34 -10.71 -6.62
N VAL A 25 8.00 -9.80 -7.34
CA VAL A 25 9.30 -10.09 -7.99
C VAL A 25 10.33 -10.55 -6.96
N GLU A 26 10.43 -9.86 -5.82
CA GLU A 26 11.37 -10.22 -4.76
C GLU A 26 10.99 -11.50 -4.02
N ALA A 27 9.69 -11.83 -3.95
CA ALA A 27 9.21 -13.05 -3.30
C ALA A 27 9.68 -14.31 -4.05
N LEU A 28 9.78 -14.21 -5.37
CA LEU A 28 10.33 -15.25 -6.25
C LEU A 28 11.86 -15.20 -6.36
N GLY A 29 12.47 -14.10 -5.91
CA GLY A 29 13.91 -13.85 -6.01
C GLY A 29 14.58 -13.74 -4.65
N SER A 30 15.23 -12.61 -4.43
CA SER A 30 16.19 -12.41 -3.33
C SER A 30 15.56 -11.96 -2.01
N ARG A 31 14.24 -11.79 -1.97
CA ARG A 31 13.46 -11.34 -0.79
C ARG A 31 13.97 -10.03 -0.20
N ARG A 32 14.39 -9.11 -1.08
CA ARG A 32 14.86 -7.78 -0.70
C ARG A 32 13.71 -6.80 -0.63
N ILE A 33 13.90 -5.75 0.16
CA ILE A 33 13.07 -4.55 0.11
C ILE A 33 13.73 -3.59 -0.88
N THR A 34 12.99 -3.23 -1.92
CA THR A 34 13.43 -2.31 -2.97
C THR A 34 12.83 -0.93 -2.77
N ARG A 35 13.50 0.10 -3.30
CA ARG A 35 12.98 1.48 -3.25
C ARG A 35 11.66 1.62 -4.03
N VAL A 36 11.44 0.78 -5.04
CA VAL A 36 10.21 0.72 -5.83
C VAL A 36 8.99 0.42 -4.94
N MET A 37 9.13 -0.49 -3.96
CA MET A 37 8.07 -0.75 -2.98
C MET A 37 7.68 0.52 -2.21
N SER A 38 8.67 1.27 -1.73
CA SER A 38 8.44 2.52 -0.99
C SER A 38 7.78 3.61 -1.85
N TYR A 39 8.17 3.74 -3.12
CA TYR A 39 7.51 4.67 -4.05
C TYR A 39 6.08 4.23 -4.36
N GLY A 40 5.84 2.94 -4.58
CA GLY A 40 4.48 2.41 -4.75
C GLY A 40 3.59 2.71 -3.55
N LEU A 41 4.10 2.50 -2.33
CA LEU A 41 3.41 2.83 -1.09
C LEU A 41 3.10 4.34 -1.00
N LEU A 42 4.06 5.19 -1.33
CA LEU A 42 3.89 6.65 -1.30
C LEU A 42 2.80 7.11 -2.27
N VAL A 43 2.86 6.65 -3.52
CA VAL A 43 1.87 6.99 -4.56
C VAL A 43 0.49 6.49 -4.16
N ALA A 44 0.38 5.24 -3.72
CA ALA A 44 -0.87 4.67 -3.25
C ALA A 44 -1.41 5.44 -2.03
N GLY A 45 -0.56 5.80 -1.08
CA GLY A 45 -0.94 6.53 0.12
C GLY A 45 -1.48 7.92 -0.18
N ILE A 46 -0.74 8.73 -0.94
CA ILE A 46 -1.16 10.09 -1.31
C ILE A 46 -2.46 10.06 -2.10
N ALA A 47 -2.56 9.20 -3.12
CA ALA A 47 -3.78 9.08 -3.90
C ALA A 47 -4.95 8.54 -3.05
N GLY A 48 -4.69 7.63 -2.10
CA GLY A 48 -5.68 7.11 -1.18
C GLY A 48 -6.23 8.19 -0.24
N LEU A 49 -5.38 9.07 0.28
CA LEU A 49 -5.79 10.24 1.07
C LEU A 49 -6.60 11.22 0.22
N ALA A 50 -6.21 11.46 -1.03
CA ALA A 50 -6.98 12.28 -1.95
C ALA A 50 -8.37 11.67 -2.24
N LEU A 51 -8.48 10.35 -2.38
CA LEU A 51 -9.77 9.66 -2.53
C LEU A 51 -10.67 9.73 -1.29
N ALA A 52 -10.08 9.93 -0.11
CA ALA A 52 -10.82 10.09 1.15
C ALA A 52 -11.38 11.52 1.34
N ALA A 53 -11.02 12.46 0.47
CA ALA A 53 -11.55 13.82 0.50
C ALA A 53 -13.04 13.86 0.08
N PRO A 54 -13.82 14.88 0.49
CA PRO A 54 -15.19 15.06 0.04
C PRO A 54 -15.22 15.50 -1.43
N TRP A 55 -15.54 14.59 -2.34
CA TRP A 55 -15.65 14.85 -3.78
C TRP A 55 -17.05 15.35 -4.21
N GLY A 56 -17.95 15.61 -3.26
CA GLY A 56 -19.34 16.01 -3.51
C GLY A 56 -20.17 14.91 -4.17
N THR A 57 -19.95 13.65 -3.77
CA THR A 57 -20.69 12.49 -4.30
C THR A 57 -21.97 12.22 -3.50
N ASP A 58 -23.01 11.71 -4.15
CA ASP A 58 -24.33 11.44 -3.53
C ASP A 58 -24.34 10.33 -2.45
N HIS A 59 -23.19 9.73 -2.15
CA HIS A 59 -23.04 8.64 -1.19
C HIS A 59 -22.01 9.00 -0.12
N ASP A 60 -22.31 8.62 1.13
CA ASP A 60 -21.42 8.81 2.26
C ASP A 60 -20.16 7.94 2.16
N LEU A 61 -19.02 8.54 2.52
CA LEU A 61 -17.77 7.82 2.64
C LEU A 61 -17.80 6.94 3.90
N ASN A 62 -17.46 5.66 3.74
CA ASN A 62 -17.26 4.76 4.88
C ASN A 62 -15.92 5.11 5.57
N TYR A 63 -15.97 6.04 6.52
CA TYR A 63 -14.80 6.51 7.25
C TYR A 63 -14.12 5.42 8.08
N ALA A 64 -14.86 4.42 8.58
CA ALA A 64 -14.27 3.28 9.27
C ALA A 64 -13.36 2.46 8.33
N LYS A 65 -13.84 2.15 7.12
CA LYS A 65 -13.08 1.47 6.08
C LYS A 65 -11.85 2.28 5.66
N ILE A 66 -11.99 3.60 5.50
CA ILE A 66 -10.88 4.49 5.16
C ILE A 66 -9.82 4.49 6.28
N ALA A 67 -10.25 4.63 7.54
CA ALA A 67 -9.35 4.65 8.69
C ALA A 67 -8.57 3.32 8.81
N VAL A 68 -9.25 2.18 8.65
CA VAL A 68 -8.59 0.86 8.68
C VAL A 68 -7.56 0.74 7.55
N LYS A 69 -7.90 1.12 6.32
CA LYS A 69 -6.93 1.12 5.20
C LYS A 69 -5.72 2.00 5.48
N LEU A 70 -5.92 3.16 6.11
CA LEU A 70 -4.84 4.06 6.49
C LEU A 70 -3.93 3.43 7.55
N VAL A 71 -4.49 2.77 8.56
CA VAL A 71 -3.71 2.03 9.57
C VAL A 71 -2.88 0.93 8.91
N VAL A 72 -3.49 0.13 8.02
CA VAL A 72 -2.76 -0.93 7.31
C VAL A 72 -1.64 -0.36 6.44
N LEU A 73 -1.89 0.75 5.74
CA LEU A 73 -0.86 1.46 4.96
C LEU A 73 0.33 1.87 5.84
N VAL A 74 0.06 2.44 7.02
CA VAL A 74 1.10 2.85 7.98
C VAL A 74 1.90 1.64 8.47
N VAL A 75 1.24 0.51 8.76
CA VAL A 75 1.91 -0.74 9.13
C VAL A 75 2.85 -1.22 8.02
N ILE A 76 2.39 -1.22 6.76
CA ILE A 76 3.25 -1.59 5.61
C ILE A 76 4.46 -0.66 5.52
N GLY A 77 4.26 0.65 5.67
CA GLY A 77 5.34 1.64 5.70
C GLY A 77 6.36 1.39 6.81
N GLY A 78 5.87 1.09 8.01
CA GLY A 78 6.71 0.71 9.15
C GLY A 78 7.54 -0.55 8.87
N LEU A 79 6.93 -1.59 8.31
CA LEU A 79 7.61 -2.83 7.93
C LEU A 79 8.68 -2.61 6.85
N LEU A 80 8.38 -1.81 5.82
CA LEU A 80 9.36 -1.42 4.80
C LEU A 80 10.52 -0.61 5.40
N GLY A 81 10.23 0.31 6.32
CA GLY A 81 11.25 1.11 7.02
C GLY A 81 12.17 0.24 7.89
N VAL A 82 11.61 -0.58 8.77
CA VAL A 82 12.38 -1.48 9.64
C VAL A 82 13.14 -2.51 8.82
N GLY A 83 12.49 -3.13 7.83
CA GLY A 83 13.09 -4.14 6.97
C GLY A 83 14.23 -3.57 6.13
N SER A 84 14.07 -2.38 5.53
CA SER A 84 15.15 -1.73 4.78
C SER A 84 16.32 -1.31 5.69
N GLY A 85 16.04 -0.86 6.92
CA GLY A 85 17.07 -0.57 7.92
C GLY A 85 17.88 -1.80 8.31
N ARG A 86 17.20 -2.95 8.53
CA ARG A 86 17.87 -4.23 8.81
C ARG A 86 18.64 -4.76 7.61
N GLN A 87 18.09 -4.63 6.40
CA GLN A 87 18.77 -5.00 5.15
C GLN A 87 20.10 -4.29 4.97
N LYS A 88 20.15 -2.99 5.25
CA LYS A 88 21.41 -2.21 5.16
C LYS A 88 22.47 -2.66 6.18
N ARG A 89 22.05 -3.13 7.36
CA ARG A 89 22.94 -3.53 8.45
C ARG A 89 23.42 -4.97 8.35
N THR A 90 22.57 -5.86 7.86
CA THR A 90 22.77 -7.33 7.92
C THR A 90 22.77 -8.00 6.56
N SER A 91 22.74 -7.20 5.48
CA SER A 91 22.66 -7.65 4.08
C SER A 91 21.47 -8.56 3.77
N SER A 92 20.47 -8.63 4.67
CA SER A 92 19.31 -9.51 4.55
C SER A 92 18.07 -8.90 5.22
N VAL A 93 16.89 -9.29 4.75
CA VAL A 93 15.59 -8.93 5.36
C VAL A 93 15.09 -10.15 6.15
N PRO A 94 14.70 -9.99 7.42
CA PRO A 94 14.04 -11.07 8.16
C PRO A 94 12.80 -11.57 7.41
N ALA A 95 12.71 -12.89 7.18
CA ALA A 95 11.64 -13.47 6.37
C ALA A 95 10.23 -13.08 6.86
N ALA A 96 10.02 -13.03 8.17
CA ALA A 96 8.75 -12.59 8.76
C ALA A 96 8.36 -11.17 8.30
N ILE A 97 9.29 -10.21 8.31
CA ILE A 97 9.02 -8.84 7.88
C ILE A 97 8.68 -8.82 6.38
N PHE A 98 9.45 -9.54 5.57
CA PHE A 98 9.24 -9.61 4.13
C PHE A 98 7.85 -10.16 3.78
N TRP A 99 7.44 -11.28 4.37
CA TRP A 99 6.13 -11.88 4.09
C TRP A 99 4.97 -11.07 4.68
N LEU A 100 5.16 -10.43 5.84
CA LEU A 100 4.14 -9.54 6.42
C LEU A 100 3.82 -8.34 5.52
N ILE A 101 4.81 -7.80 4.79
CA ILE A 101 4.55 -6.72 3.81
C ILE A 101 3.57 -7.18 2.73
N GLY A 102 3.81 -8.35 2.13
CA GLY A 102 2.94 -8.90 1.11
C GLY A 102 1.54 -9.23 1.65
N ALA A 103 1.49 -9.93 2.78
CA ALA A 103 0.23 -10.29 3.43
C ALA A 103 -0.61 -9.05 3.80
N ALA A 104 0.00 -8.03 4.38
CA ALA A 104 -0.68 -6.77 4.71
C ALA A 104 -1.14 -6.02 3.46
N THR A 105 -0.36 -6.05 2.37
CA THR A 105 -0.73 -5.43 1.09
C THR A 105 -1.96 -6.12 0.49
N VAL A 106 -2.01 -7.45 0.50
CA VAL A 106 -3.18 -8.23 0.06
C VAL A 106 -4.39 -7.98 0.97
N ALA A 107 -4.19 -7.98 2.29
CA ALA A 107 -5.25 -7.68 3.25
C ALA A 107 -5.86 -6.29 3.00
N ASN A 108 -5.04 -5.28 2.68
CA ASN A 108 -5.51 -3.94 2.36
C ASN A 108 -6.43 -3.92 1.12
N VAL A 109 -6.13 -4.72 0.09
CA VAL A 109 -7.00 -4.84 -1.09
C VAL A 109 -8.27 -5.63 -0.78
N ALA A 110 -8.16 -6.67 0.04
CA ALA A 110 -9.31 -7.45 0.50
C ALA A 110 -10.29 -6.57 1.30
N ILE A 111 -9.79 -5.71 2.19
CA ILE A 111 -10.60 -4.71 2.89
C ILE A 111 -11.28 -3.75 1.90
N ALA A 112 -10.57 -3.31 0.87
CA ALA A 112 -11.13 -2.40 -0.12
C ALA A 112 -12.27 -3.03 -0.95
N VAL A 113 -12.19 -4.32 -1.25
CA VAL A 113 -13.11 -5.01 -2.17
C VAL A 113 -14.22 -5.77 -1.45
N LEU A 114 -13.92 -6.42 -0.32
CA LEU A 114 -14.83 -7.35 0.36
C LEU A 114 -15.63 -6.70 1.49
N TRP A 115 -15.09 -5.67 2.15
CA TRP A 115 -15.85 -4.93 3.17
C TRP A 115 -16.89 -4.07 2.46
N ARG A 116 -18.17 -4.23 2.80
CA ARG A 116 -19.25 -3.34 2.36
C ARG A 116 -19.59 -2.33 3.45
#